data_AF-A0A7D9IC81-F1
#
_entry.id   AF-A0A7D9IC81-F1
#
_cell.length_a   1.000
_cell.length_b   1.000
_cell.length_c   1.000
_cell.angle_alpha   90.00
_cell.angle_beta   90.00
_cell.angle_gamma   90.00
#
_symmetry.space_group_name_H-M   'P 1'
#
loop_
_entity.id
_entity.type
_entity.pdbx_description
1 polymer ?
#
loop_
_entity_poly.entity_id
_entity_poly.type
_entity_poly.pdbx_seq_one_letter_code
_entity_poly.pdbx_strand_id
1 'polypeptide(L)'
;VLPTVTPESVAKKLLSIQSHKAPGPNDPYLKIIKMFAHFFAIPLANIFNASFGQKVFPKLWKEFRLAPIPKVEPCTNLDEIRPIALTSTISKIQESYVVDWVYDDIESKICKE
;
A
#
# COMPACT_ATOMS: atom_id res chain seq x y z
N VAL A 1 -19.42 10.71 -6.76
CA VAL A 1 -18.14 11.12 -7.40
C VAL A 1 -17.03 10.64 -6.49
N LEU A 2 -15.95 10.05 -7.02
CA LEU A 2 -14.83 9.59 -6.17
C LEU A 2 -14.17 10.80 -5.49
N PRO A 3 -13.79 10.70 -4.20
CA PRO A 3 -13.06 11.78 -3.55
C PRO A 3 -11.71 12.03 -4.23
N THR A 4 -11.30 13.29 -4.25
CA THR A 4 -9.99 13.67 -4.79
C THR A 4 -8.90 13.42 -3.75
N VAL A 5 -7.83 12.75 -4.15
CA VAL A 5 -6.63 12.62 -3.32
C VAL A 5 -5.78 13.88 -3.44
N THR A 6 -5.51 14.54 -2.32
CA THR A 6 -4.66 15.76 -2.32
C THR A 6 -3.20 15.42 -2.02
N PRO A 7 -2.23 16.21 -2.51
CA PRO A 7 -0.82 16.03 -2.19
C PRO A 7 -0.55 16.00 -0.68
N GLU A 8 -1.21 16.85 0.11
CA GLU A 8 -1.03 16.92 1.57
C GLU A 8 -1.43 15.59 2.23
N SER A 9 -2.54 15.00 1.78
CA SER A 9 -2.98 13.69 2.28
C SER A 9 -1.96 12.59 1.94
N VAL A 10 -1.37 12.64 0.74
CA VAL A 10 -0.37 11.67 0.29
C VAL A 10 0.91 11.83 1.10
N ALA A 11 1.39 13.06 1.29
CA ALA A 11 2.54 13.36 2.14
C ALA A 11 2.34 12.80 3.55
N LYS A 12 1.15 12.99 4.14
CA LYS A 12 0.80 12.45 5.45
C LYS A 12 0.89 10.93 5.51
N LYS A 13 0.35 10.21 4.51
CA LYS A 13 0.44 8.74 4.43
C LYS A 13 1.87 8.25 4.17
N LEU A 14 2.67 8.97 3.36
CA LEU A 14 4.09 8.64 3.14
C LEU A 14 4.91 8.83 4.43
N LEU A 15 4.64 9.88 5.19
CA LEU A 15 5.30 10.14 6.47
C LEU A 15 4.90 9.14 7.56
N SER A 16 3.74 8.49 7.45
CA SER A 16 3.31 7.45 8.41
C SER A 16 3.87 6.05 8.11
N ILE A 17 4.56 5.84 6.98
CA ILE A 17 5.17 4.55 6.65
C ILE A 17 6.18 4.15 7.76
N GLN A 18 6.15 2.86 8.10
CA GLN A 18 7.12 2.22 8.98
C GLN A 18 8.41 1.90 8.21
N SER A 19 9.46 2.67 8.46
CA SER A 19 10.72 2.63 7.71
C SER A 19 11.49 1.30 7.79
N HIS A 20 11.19 0.46 8.80
CA HIS A 20 11.85 -0.82 9.03
C HIS A 20 11.19 -2.00 8.29
N LYS A 21 10.06 -1.78 7.62
CA LYS A 21 9.39 -2.84 6.85
C LYS A 21 10.13 -3.13 5.54
N ALA A 22 9.94 -4.35 5.04
CA ALA A 22 10.47 -4.75 3.74
C ALA A 22 9.78 -3.98 2.61
N PRO A 23 10.54 -3.36 1.68
CA PRO A 23 9.98 -2.73 0.49
C PRO A 23 9.44 -3.77 -0.49
N GLY A 24 8.54 -3.34 -1.39
CA GLY A 24 8.14 -4.14 -2.54
C GLY A 24 9.30 -4.33 -3.53
N PRO A 25 9.16 -5.24 -4.52
CA PRO A 25 10.25 -5.63 -5.43
C PRO A 25 10.87 -4.47 -6.23
N ASN A 26 10.11 -3.41 -6.49
CA ASN A 26 10.53 -2.25 -7.29
C ASN A 26 10.47 -0.92 -6.50
N ASP A 27 10.23 -0.98 -5.19
CA ASP A 27 10.19 0.24 -4.38
C ASP A 27 11.61 0.67 -3.97
N PRO A 28 11.88 1.97 -3.84
CA PRO A 28 13.01 2.45 -3.06
C PRO A 28 12.91 2.00 -1.60
N TYR A 29 14.01 2.06 -0.86
CA TYR A 29 13.97 1.86 0.58
C TYR A 29 12.95 2.80 1.25
N LEU A 30 12.15 2.28 2.18
CA LEU A 30 11.06 3.02 2.82
C LEU A 30 11.54 4.29 3.54
N LYS A 31 12.77 4.26 4.07
CA LYS A 31 13.43 5.44 4.66
C LYS A 31 13.59 6.58 3.64
N ILE A 32 13.92 6.26 2.39
CA ILE A 32 14.06 7.23 1.30
C ILE A 32 12.69 7.77 0.92
N ILE A 33 11.69 6.89 0.74
CA ILE A 33 10.31 7.31 0.44
C ILE A 33 9.80 8.31 1.50
N LYS A 34 10.03 8.00 2.78
CA LYS A 34 9.64 8.86 3.91
C LYS A 34 10.40 10.18 3.94
N MET A 35 11.71 10.16 3.69
CA MET A 35 12.56 11.36 3.67
C MET A 35 12.16 12.34 2.57
N PHE A 36 11.75 11.82 1.41
CA PHE A 36 11.32 12.61 0.25
C PHE A 36 9.79 12.68 0.09
N ALA A 37 9.03 12.43 1.17
CA ALA A 37 7.58 12.32 1.12
C ALA A 37 6.90 13.53 0.44
N HIS A 38 7.33 14.74 0.77
CA HIS A 38 6.78 15.98 0.20
C HIS A 38 7.07 16.13 -1.30
N PHE A 39 8.21 15.62 -1.78
CA PHE A 39 8.55 15.65 -3.20
C PHE A 39 7.73 14.62 -3.99
N PHE A 40 7.45 13.46 -3.41
CA PHE A 40 6.63 12.43 -4.04
C PHE A 40 5.12 12.73 -3.98
N ALA A 41 4.68 13.57 -3.05
CA ALA A 41 3.28 13.84 -2.78
C ALA A 41 2.49 14.31 -4.01
N ILE A 42 2.99 15.33 -4.72
CA ILE A 42 2.33 15.89 -5.91
C ILE A 42 2.25 14.87 -7.06
N PRO A 43 3.36 14.26 -7.53
CA PRO A 43 3.28 13.32 -8.64
C PRO A 43 2.42 12.09 -8.29
N LEU A 44 2.49 11.59 -7.05
CA LEU A 44 1.68 10.45 -6.64
C LEU A 44 0.19 10.80 -6.55
N ALA A 45 -0.18 11.96 -6.02
CA ALA A 45 -1.58 12.41 -6.02
C ALA A 45 -2.14 12.48 -7.46
N ASN A 46 -1.35 13.02 -8.40
CA ASN A 46 -1.74 13.07 -9.82
C ASN A 46 -1.93 11.67 -10.41
N ILE A 47 -1.00 10.74 -10.15
CA ILE A 47 -1.10 9.36 -10.63
C ILE A 47 -2.31 8.65 -10.01
N PHE A 48 -2.56 8.82 -8.71
CA PHE A 48 -3.69 8.19 -8.02
C PHE A 48 -5.01 8.69 -8.59
N ASN A 49 -5.20 10.01 -8.70
CA ASN A 49 -6.42 10.59 -9.25
C ASN A 49 -6.64 10.18 -10.72
N ALA A 50 -5.57 10.15 -11.53
CA ALA A 50 -5.65 9.67 -12.92
C ALA A 50 -6.04 8.19 -13.00
N SER A 51 -5.41 7.34 -12.17
CA SER A 51 -5.71 5.92 -12.06
C SER A 51 -7.18 5.66 -11.68
N PHE A 52 -7.69 6.38 -10.68
CA PHE A 52 -9.09 6.30 -10.26
C PHE A 52 -10.07 6.78 -11.34
N GLY A 53 -9.77 7.93 -11.97
CA GLY A 53 -10.61 8.48 -13.05
C GLY A 53 -10.68 7.57 -14.28
N GLN A 54 -9.55 6.94 -14.64
CA GLN A 54 -9.47 6.03 -15.78
C GLN A 54 -9.88 4.60 -15.44
N LYS A 55 -10.06 4.27 -14.16
CA LYS A 55 -10.31 2.90 -13.67
C LYS A 55 -9.19 1.92 -14.06
N VAL A 56 -7.96 2.41 -14.15
CA VAL A 56 -6.78 1.62 -14.53
C VAL A 56 -5.80 1.59 -13.38
N PHE A 57 -5.50 0.38 -12.91
CA PHE A 57 -4.48 0.18 -11.88
C PHE A 57 -3.10 -0.07 -12.52
N PRO A 58 -2.04 0.65 -12.12
CA PRO A 58 -0.72 0.52 -12.73
C PRO A 58 -0.17 -0.91 -12.69
N LYS A 59 0.30 -1.42 -13.84
CA LYS A 59 0.82 -2.79 -13.95
C LYS A 59 2.00 -3.04 -13.00
N LEU A 60 2.92 -2.09 -12.88
CA LEU A 60 4.10 -2.18 -12.02
C LEU A 60 3.73 -2.40 -10.54
N TRP A 61 2.58 -1.89 -10.11
CA TRP A 61 2.11 -2.02 -8.72
C TRP A 61 1.40 -3.36 -8.45
N LYS A 62 1.02 -4.11 -9.50
CA LYS A 62 0.45 -5.46 -9.38
C LYS A 62 1.51 -6.54 -9.14
N GLU A 63 2.78 -6.21 -9.34
CA GLU A 63 3.89 -7.13 -9.12
C GLU A 63 4.18 -7.27 -7.63
N PHE A 64 4.56 -8.48 -7.21
CA PHE A 64 4.92 -8.79 -5.84
C PHE A 64 6.06 -9.80 -5.79
N ARG A 65 6.77 -9.83 -4.65
CA ARG A 65 7.76 -10.85 -4.35
C ARG A 65 7.20 -11.79 -3.29
N LEU A 66 7.25 -13.10 -3.53
CA LEU A 66 6.93 -14.10 -2.51
C LEU A 66 8.12 -14.28 -1.57
N ALA A 67 7.89 -14.04 -0.28
CA ALA A 67 8.84 -14.28 0.80
C ALA A 67 8.33 -15.43 1.67
N PRO A 68 8.99 -16.60 1.69
CA PRO A 68 8.64 -17.69 2.59
C PRO A 68 9.06 -17.36 4.02
N ILE A 69 8.12 -17.40 4.97
CA ILE A 69 8.39 -17.20 6.41
C ILE A 69 8.02 -18.47 7.17
N PRO A 70 8.94 -19.07 7.95
CA PRO A 70 8.63 -20.22 8.79
C PRO A 70 7.53 -19.92 9.82
N LYS A 71 6.62 -20.87 10.05
CA LYS A 71 5.66 -20.85 11.17
C LYS A 71 6.31 -21.31 12.47
N VAL A 72 7.23 -22.27 12.36
CA VAL A 72 7.94 -22.96 13.44
C VAL A 72 9.41 -23.17 13.03
N GLU A 73 10.30 -23.29 14.02
CA GLU A 73 11.72 -23.54 13.81
C GLU A 73 12.17 -24.76 14.64
N PRO A 74 12.80 -25.79 14.04
CA PRO A 74 13.10 -25.95 12.62
C PRO A 74 11.86 -26.30 11.78
N CYS A 75 11.85 -25.87 10.52
CA CYS A 75 10.77 -26.16 9.58
C CYS A 75 11.08 -27.45 8.82
N THR A 76 10.15 -28.39 8.76
CA THR A 76 10.36 -29.76 8.23
C THR A 76 9.52 -30.08 6.99
N ASN A 77 8.46 -29.31 6.73
CA ASN A 77 7.59 -29.45 5.57
C ASN A 77 7.13 -28.08 5.03
N LEU A 78 6.53 -28.05 3.84
CA LEU A 78 6.08 -26.80 3.21
C LEU A 78 4.84 -26.19 3.88
N ASP A 79 4.00 -27.00 4.54
CA ASP A 79 2.79 -26.53 5.23
C ASP A 79 3.12 -25.68 6.46
N GLU A 80 4.32 -25.85 7.00
CA GLU A 80 4.92 -25.03 8.05
C GLU A 80 5.49 -23.69 7.55
N ILE A 81 5.34 -23.35 6.25
CA ILE A 81 5.77 -22.06 5.69
C ILE A 81 4.56 -21.17 5.40
N ARG A 82 4.65 -19.89 5.75
CA ARG A 82 3.71 -18.85 5.31
C ARG A 82 4.28 -18.15 4.08
N PRO A 83 3.64 -18.22 2.91
CA PRO A 83 4.01 -17.37 1.78
C PRO A 83 3.50 -15.94 2.03
N ILE A 84 4.41 -14.98 2.20
CA ILE A 84 4.06 -13.56 2.33
C ILE A 84 4.33 -12.85 1.00
N ALA A 85 3.31 -12.22 0.43
CA ALA A 85 3.45 -11.39 -0.75
C ALA A 85 3.91 -9.98 -0.35
N LEU A 86 5.14 -9.62 -0.72
CA LEU A 86 5.65 -8.25 -0.61
C LEU A 86 5.18 -7.46 -1.84
N THR A 87 4.11 -6.69 -1.67
CA THR A 87 3.57 -5.77 -2.68
C THR A 87 4.17 -4.36 -2.55
N SER A 88 4.04 -3.55 -3.61
CA SER A 88 4.53 -2.17 -3.62
C SER A 88 3.91 -1.33 -2.50
N THR A 89 4.73 -0.50 -1.89
CA THR A 89 4.36 0.46 -0.84
C THR A 89 3.45 1.53 -1.39
N ILE A 90 3.71 1.99 -2.62
CA ILE A 90 2.90 2.99 -3.28
C ILE A 90 1.51 2.41 -3.61
N SER A 91 1.45 1.14 -4.03
CA SER A 91 0.20 0.36 -4.20
C SER A 91 -0.64 0.40 -2.93
N LYS A 92 -0.05 0.00 -1.79
CA LYS A 92 -0.73 -0.02 -0.48
C LYS A 92 -1.25 1.35 -0.07
N ILE A 93 -0.52 2.42 -0.37
CA ILE A 93 -0.97 3.79 -0.08
C ILE A 93 -2.19 4.12 -0.93
N GLN A 94 -2.16 3.83 -2.24
CA GLN A 94 -3.31 4.06 -3.10
C GLN A 94 -4.54 3.27 -2.63
N GLU A 95 -4.37 1.98 -2.36
CA GLU A 95 -5.41 1.09 -1.86
C GLU A 95 -6.01 1.60 -0.55
N SER A 96 -5.19 2.15 0.35
CA SER A 96 -5.67 2.68 1.63
C SER A 96 -6.70 3.80 1.47
N TYR A 97 -6.63 4.62 0.41
CA TYR A 97 -7.67 5.62 0.14
C TYR A 97 -9.00 4.96 -0.22
N VAL A 98 -8.96 3.93 -1.06
CA VAL A 98 -10.17 3.19 -1.45
C VAL A 98 -10.77 2.50 -0.22
N VAL A 99 -9.93 1.92 0.63
CA VAL A 99 -10.34 1.34 1.90
C VAL A 99 -11.02 2.38 2.77
N ASP A 100 -10.38 3.54 3.00
CA ASP A 100 -10.96 4.64 3.80
C ASP A 100 -12.36 5.03 3.24
N TRP A 101 -12.48 5.25 1.93
CA TRP A 101 -13.76 5.64 1.30
C TRP A 101 -14.85 4.57 1.39
N VAL A 102 -14.48 3.30 1.24
CA VAL A 102 -15.43 2.19 1.37
C VAL A 102 -15.87 2.06 2.82
N TYR A 103 -14.95 2.12 3.78
CA TYR A 103 -15.28 2.08 5.20
C TYR A 103 -16.23 3.21 5.60
N ASP A 104 -15.96 4.44 5.17
CA ASP A 104 -16.84 5.58 5.43
C ASP A 104 -18.29 5.35 4.94
N ASP A 105 -18.48 4.63 3.82
CA ASP A 105 -19.82 4.33 3.28
C ASP A 105 -20.53 3.17 4.00
N ILE A 106 -19.76 2.17 4.47
CA ILE A 106 -20.33 0.95 5.03
C ILE A 106 -20.32 0.90 6.56
N GLU A 107 -19.60 1.80 7.25
CA GLU A 107 -19.39 1.72 8.70
C GLU A 107 -20.70 1.59 9.48
N SER A 108 -21.71 2.38 9.11
CA SER A 108 -23.04 2.35 9.73
C SER A 108 -23.82 1.03 9.54
N LYS A 109 -23.41 0.21 8.57
CA LYS A 109 -24.05 -1.06 8.18
C LYS A 109 -23.30 -2.27 8.71
N ILE A 110 -22.10 -2.09 9.26
CA ILE A 110 -21.34 -3.16 9.88
C ILE A 110 -21.95 -3.41 11.27
N CYS A 111 -22.52 -4.61 11.47
CA CYS A 111 -22.89 -5.07 12.81
C CYS A 111 -21.64 -5.12 13.67
N LYS A 112 -21.58 -4.27 14.70
CA LYS A 112 -20.56 -4.35 15.74
C LYS A 112 -21.03 -5.44 16.71
N GLU A 113 -20.32 -6.56 16.75
CA GLU A 113 -20.49 -7.60 17.79
C GLU A 113 -20.08 -7.06 19.17
#